data_AF-A0A2E7CMA4-F1
#
_entry.id   AF-A0A2E7CMA4-F1
#
_cell.length_a   1.000
_cell.length_b   1.000
_cell.length_c   1.000
_cell.angle_alpha   90.00
_cell.angle_beta   90.00
_cell.angle_gamma   90.00
#
_symmetry.space_group_name_H-M   'P 1'
#
loop_
_entity.id
_entity.type
_entity.pdbx_description
1 polymer ?
#
loop_
_entity_poly.entity_id
_entity_poly.type
_entity_poly.pdbx_seq_one_letter_code
_entity_poly.pdbx_strand_id
1 'polypeptide(L)'
;MDLKWMTGYDQFLAEELIPAVFVLSHEAELRVDVERTRDFVRENSESVLTDRAARKWCHCVVVDRATSWPQYMLFTHKGLCAHSRAEIIVCDDFVTAQSLLEEKRALLYNAQ
;
A
#
# COMPACT_ATOMS: atom_id res chain seq x y z
N MET A 1 15.14 -6.74 -5.59
CA MET A 1 14.09 -7.37 -6.42
C MET A 1 13.31 -6.24 -7.06
N ASP A 2 13.20 -6.25 -8.37
CA ASP A 2 12.51 -5.17 -9.08
C ASP A 2 11.00 -5.35 -8.99
N LEU A 3 10.28 -4.24 -8.81
CA LEU A 3 8.83 -4.23 -8.88
C LEU A 3 8.39 -4.52 -10.32
N LYS A 4 7.41 -5.41 -10.45
CA LYS A 4 6.72 -5.65 -11.73
C LYS A 4 5.39 -4.93 -11.72
N TRP A 5 5.01 -4.36 -12.86
CA TRP A 5 3.74 -3.65 -13.04
C TRP A 5 2.84 -4.47 -13.95
N MET A 6 1.57 -4.58 -13.59
CA MET A 6 0.60 -5.34 -14.38
C MET A 6 0.37 -4.71 -15.76
N THR A 7 0.41 -3.38 -15.84
CA THR A 7 0.29 -2.64 -17.10
C THR A 7 1.21 -1.43 -17.13
N GLY A 8 1.51 -0.92 -18.32
CA GLY A 8 2.24 0.35 -18.48
C GLY A 8 1.51 1.56 -17.90
N TYR A 9 0.17 1.50 -17.78
CA TYR A 9 -0.61 2.56 -17.14
C TYR A 9 -0.43 2.56 -15.61
N ASP A 10 -0.38 1.38 -14.99
CA ASP A 10 -0.07 1.25 -13.56
C ASP A 10 1.32 1.82 -13.23
N GLN A 11 2.31 1.47 -14.06
CA GLN A 11 3.66 2.01 -13.95
C GLN A 11 3.67 3.54 -14.07
N PHE A 12 3.02 4.08 -15.11
CA PHE A 12 2.91 5.52 -15.33
C PHE A 12 2.32 6.24 -14.12
N LEU A 13 1.20 5.75 -13.57
CA LEU A 13 0.58 6.37 -12.39
C LEU A 13 1.51 6.38 -11.17
N ALA A 14 2.27 5.29 -10.98
CA ALA A 14 3.19 5.18 -9.86
C ALA A 14 4.41 6.09 -10.01
N GLU A 15 4.98 6.19 -11.21
CA GLU A 15 6.14 7.04 -11.53
C GLU A 15 5.79 8.53 -11.46
N GLU A 16 4.59 8.92 -11.92
CA GLU A 16 4.08 10.28 -11.79
C GLU A 16 3.61 10.63 -10.36
N LEU A 17 3.71 9.67 -9.43
CA LEU A 17 3.31 9.80 -8.03
C LEU A 17 1.89 10.37 -7.88
N ILE A 18 0.98 9.95 -8.78
CA ILE A 18 -0.44 10.27 -8.66
C ILE A 18 -0.95 9.57 -7.41
N PRO A 19 -1.58 10.27 -6.44
CA PRO A 19 -2.06 9.65 -5.20
C PRO A 19 -2.95 8.45 -5.46
N ALA A 20 -2.43 7.26 -5.16
CA ALA A 20 -3.02 5.98 -5.49
C ALA A 20 -2.52 4.88 -4.56
N VAL A 21 -3.29 3.79 -4.50
CA VAL A 21 -2.97 2.56 -3.79
C VAL A 21 -2.76 1.46 -4.81
N PHE A 22 -1.63 0.78 -4.74
CA PHE A 22 -1.31 -0.37 -5.57
C PHE A 22 -1.23 -1.63 -4.71
N VAL A 23 -1.76 -2.72 -5.23
CA VAL A 23 -1.78 -4.03 -4.56
C VAL A 23 -1.04 -5.05 -5.42
N LEU A 24 -0.44 -6.05 -4.78
CA LEU A 24 0.16 -7.18 -5.48
C LEU A 24 -0.91 -8.16 -5.97
N SER A 25 -0.80 -8.56 -7.24
CA SER A 25 -1.51 -9.69 -7.82
C SER A 25 -0.91 -11.02 -7.36
N HIS A 26 -1.57 -12.12 -7.73
CA HIS A 26 -1.07 -13.47 -7.49
C HIS A 26 0.22 -13.80 -8.28
N GLU A 27 0.52 -13.05 -9.35
CA GLU A 27 1.74 -13.18 -10.16
C GLU A 27 2.87 -12.24 -9.68
N ALA A 28 2.69 -11.63 -8.50
CA ALA A 28 3.60 -10.64 -7.92
C ALA A 28 3.79 -9.36 -8.76
N GLU A 29 2.72 -8.93 -9.43
CA GLU A 29 2.68 -7.68 -10.19
C GLU A 29 1.83 -6.63 -9.46
N LEU A 30 2.26 -5.38 -9.50
CA LEU A 30 1.53 -4.25 -8.93
C LEU A 30 0.48 -3.72 -9.90
N ARG A 31 -0.72 -3.52 -9.36
CA ARG A 31 -1.85 -2.93 -10.07
C ARG A 31 -2.51 -1.89 -9.17
N VAL A 32 -2.98 -0.79 -9.75
CA VAL A 32 -3.82 0.17 -9.05
C VAL A 32 -5.12 -0.50 -8.58
N ASP A 33 -5.45 -0.29 -7.31
CA ASP A 33 -6.76 -0.63 -6.75
C ASP A 33 -7.57 0.66 -6.61
N VAL A 34 -8.45 0.89 -7.58
CA VAL A 34 -9.25 2.13 -7.68
C VAL A 34 -10.19 2.28 -6.49
N GLU A 35 -10.77 1.19 -6.01
CA GLU A 35 -11.74 1.20 -4.91
C GLU A 35 -11.04 1.54 -3.60
N ARG A 36 -9.88 0.93 -3.31
CA ARG A 36 -9.06 1.29 -2.15
C ARG A 36 -8.50 2.70 -2.29
N THR A 37 -8.05 3.10 -3.47
CA THR A 37 -7.57 4.48 -3.71
C THR A 37 -8.64 5.50 -3.32
N ARG A 38 -9.88 5.30 -3.78
CA ARG A 38 -10.99 6.19 -3.45
C ARG A 38 -11.26 6.23 -1.93
N ASP A 39 -11.24 5.09 -1.27
CA ASP A 39 -11.50 5.00 0.17
C ASP A 39 -10.44 5.75 0.99
N PHE A 40 -9.15 5.48 0.72
CA PHE A 40 -8.04 6.13 1.40
C PHE A 40 -7.94 7.62 1.11
N VAL A 41 -8.17 8.04 -0.15
CA VAL A 41 -8.20 9.47 -0.51
C VAL A 41 -9.35 10.19 0.20
N ARG A 42 -10.51 9.55 0.35
CA ARG A 42 -11.66 10.16 1.04
C ARG A 42 -11.35 10.44 2.51
N GLU A 43 -10.73 9.50 3.22
CA GLU A 43 -10.35 9.70 4.63
C GLU A 43 -9.21 10.72 4.81
N ASN A 44 -8.36 10.89 3.80
CA ASN A 44 -7.15 11.71 3.86
C ASN A 44 -7.14 12.89 2.87
N SER A 45 -8.33 13.34 2.45
CA SER A 45 -8.50 14.26 1.32
C SER A 45 -7.73 15.57 1.47
N GLU A 46 -7.74 16.17 2.67
CA GLU A 46 -6.99 17.39 2.96
C GLU A 46 -5.49 17.20 2.70
N SER A 47 -4.87 16.18 3.32
CA SER A 47 -3.45 15.90 3.15
C SER A 47 -3.06 15.62 1.69
N VAL A 48 -3.86 14.80 1.00
CA VAL A 48 -3.58 14.38 -0.38
C VAL A 48 -3.67 15.53 -1.38
N LEU A 49 -4.58 16.49 -1.15
CA LEU A 49 -4.81 17.61 -2.06
C LEU A 49 -3.80 18.75 -1.86
N THR A 50 -3.33 18.98 -0.63
CA THR A 50 -2.49 20.15 -0.31
C THR A 50 -1.00 19.86 -0.29
N ASP A 51 -0.57 18.67 0.11
CA ASP A 51 0.84 18.38 0.36
C ASP A 51 1.52 17.65 -0.79
N ARG A 52 1.81 18.37 -1.87
CA ARG A 52 2.54 17.79 -3.02
C ARG A 52 3.93 17.25 -2.65
N ALA A 53 4.56 17.78 -1.59
CA ALA A 53 5.88 17.34 -1.16
C ALA A 53 5.84 15.95 -0.49
N ALA A 54 4.67 15.49 -0.05
CA ALA A 54 4.45 14.16 0.49
C ALA A 54 4.31 13.05 -0.57
N ARG A 55 4.35 13.40 -1.87
CA ARG A 55 4.36 12.43 -2.98
C ARG A 55 5.67 11.65 -2.99
N LYS A 56 5.57 10.35 -2.73
CA LYS A 56 6.69 9.39 -2.77
C LYS A 56 6.13 7.98 -2.69
N TRP A 57 6.90 7.01 -3.17
CA TRP A 57 6.61 5.61 -2.89
C TRP A 57 6.72 5.33 -1.39
N CYS A 58 5.69 4.70 -0.85
CA CYS A 58 5.61 4.24 0.52
C CYS A 58 5.23 2.76 0.50
N HIS A 59 6.22 1.89 0.77
CA HIS A 59 5.99 0.46 0.90
C HIS A 59 5.34 0.20 2.25
N CYS A 60 4.17 -0.42 2.28
CA CYS A 60 3.41 -0.58 3.51
C CYS A 60 2.91 -2.02 3.69
N VAL A 61 2.92 -2.47 4.95
CA VAL A 61 2.10 -3.61 5.39
C VAL A 61 0.86 -3.04 6.07
N VAL A 62 -0.29 -3.34 5.48
CA VAL A 62 -1.61 -2.90 5.94
C VAL A 62 -2.27 -4.08 6.62
N VAL A 63 -2.59 -3.94 7.91
CA VAL A 63 -3.27 -4.95 8.71
C VAL A 63 -4.69 -4.49 8.95
N ASP A 64 -5.66 -5.19 8.39
CA ASP A 64 -7.07 -4.89 8.60
C ASP A 64 -7.45 -5.17 10.06
N ARG A 65 -8.03 -4.19 10.76
CA ARG A 65 -8.32 -4.33 12.20
C ARG A 65 -9.44 -5.31 12.51
N ALA A 66 -10.35 -5.56 11.55
CA ALA A 66 -11.49 -6.45 11.77
C ALA A 66 -11.10 -7.93 11.63
N THR A 67 -10.22 -8.24 10.68
CA THR A 67 -9.80 -9.60 10.34
C THR A 67 -8.39 -9.93 10.81
N SER A 68 -7.64 -8.93 11.27
CA SER A 68 -6.19 -8.99 11.51
C SER A 68 -5.36 -9.40 10.29
N TRP A 69 -5.95 -9.43 9.09
CA TRP A 69 -5.27 -9.93 7.90
C TRP A 69 -4.26 -8.91 7.35
N PRO A 70 -2.97 -9.28 7.17
CA PRO A 70 -1.94 -8.41 6.64
C PRO A 70 -1.87 -8.51 5.11
N GLN A 71 -1.70 -7.36 4.47
CA GLN A 71 -1.53 -7.24 3.03
C GLN A 71 -0.46 -6.20 2.73
N TYR A 72 0.41 -6.50 1.75
CA TYR A 72 1.29 -5.49 1.19
C TYR A 72 0.53 -4.52 0.29
N MET A 73 0.79 -3.23 0.45
CA MET A 73 0.31 -2.18 -0.45
C MET A 73 1.44 -1.18 -0.72
N LEU A 74 1.48 -0.65 -1.94
CA LEU A 74 2.33 0.49 -2.29
C LEU A 74 1.45 1.73 -2.40
N PHE A 75 1.78 2.76 -1.62
CA PHE A 75 1.15 4.07 -1.71
C PHE A 75 2.09 5.05 -2.42
N THR A 76 1.55 5.99 -3.20
CA THR A 76 2.34 7.05 -3.87
C THR A 76 2.30 8.40 -3.15
N HIS A 77 1.67 8.45 -1.97
CA HIS A 77 1.56 9.65 -1.16
C HIS A 77 1.56 9.32 0.33
N LYS A 78 2.40 9.98 1.13
CA LYS A 78 2.50 9.72 2.58
C LYS A 78 1.18 9.94 3.31
N GLY A 79 0.39 10.91 2.88
CA GLY A 79 -0.96 11.16 3.41
C GLY A 79 -1.93 9.98 3.27
N LEU A 80 -1.67 9.02 2.38
CA LEU A 80 -2.46 7.79 2.27
C LEU A 80 -2.02 6.70 3.26
N CYS A 81 -0.92 6.91 4.00
CA CYS A 81 -0.42 5.92 4.96
C CYS A 81 -1.13 5.98 6.32
N ALA A 82 -2.39 6.47 6.34
CA ALA A 82 -3.26 6.48 7.51
C ALA A 82 -4.66 6.04 7.08
N HIS A 83 -5.31 5.18 7.88
CA HIS A 83 -6.67 4.73 7.62
C HIS A 83 -7.35 4.27 8.92
N SER A 84 -8.62 4.61 9.11
CA SER A 84 -9.36 4.33 10.35
C SER A 84 -9.51 2.81 10.63
N ARG A 85 -9.67 2.04 9.56
CA ARG A 85 -9.94 0.58 9.60
C ARG A 85 -8.69 -0.29 9.60
N ALA A 86 -7.50 0.28 9.44
CA ALA A 86 -6.28 -0.50 9.32
C ALA A 86 -5.17 0.04 10.23
N GLU A 87 -4.27 -0.85 10.64
CA GLU A 87 -2.93 -0.46 11.04
C GLU A 87 -2.05 -0.45 9.79
N ILE A 88 -1.23 0.58 9.61
CA ILE A 88 -0.37 0.75 8.44
C ILE A 88 1.05 0.92 8.93
N ILE A 89 1.92 -0.01 8.54
CA ILE A 89 3.34 0.01 8.88
C ILE A 89 4.11 0.36 7.63
N VAL A 90 4.71 1.55 7.61
CA VAL A 90 5.54 2.02 6.50
C VAL A 90 6.94 1.41 6.63
N CYS A 91 7.43 0.83 5.55
CA CYS A 91 8.73 0.17 5.44
C CYS A 91 9.63 0.98 4.49
N ASP A 92 10.95 0.82 4.66
CA ASP A 92 11.94 1.54 3.85
C ASP A 92 11.94 1.09 2.39
N ASP A 93 11.71 -0.21 2.16
CA ASP A 93 11.70 -0.81 0.83
C ASP A 93 10.72 -1.99 0.72
N PHE A 94 10.61 -2.51 -0.49
CA PHE A 94 9.75 -3.64 -0.80
C PHE A 94 10.14 -4.93 -0.07
N VAL A 95 11.45 -5.19 0.06
CA VAL A 95 11.96 -6.44 0.66
C VAL A 95 11.59 -6.49 2.12
N THR A 96 11.83 -5.40 2.84
CA THR A 96 11.47 -5.23 4.26
C THR A 96 9.96 -5.42 4.45
N ALA A 97 9.15 -4.86 3.56
CA ALA A 97 7.69 -5.01 3.63
C ALA A 97 7.23 -6.45 3.39
N GLN A 98 7.87 -7.20 2.47
CA GLN A 98 7.56 -8.61 2.25
C GLN A 98 7.95 -9.48 3.45
N SER A 99 9.13 -9.27 4.03
CA SER A 99 9.56 -10.00 5.24
C SER A 99 8.60 -9.77 6.41
N LEU A 100 8.18 -8.52 6.63
CA LEU A 100 7.19 -8.20 7.66
C LEU A 100 5.81 -8.81 7.37
N LEU A 101 5.38 -8.82 6.10
CA LEU A 101 4.13 -9.45 5.69
C LEU A 101 4.13 -10.95 6.03
N GLU A 102 5.22 -11.66 5.72
CA GLU A 102 5.38 -13.09 6.02
C GLU A 102 5.37 -13.35 7.53
N GLU A 103 6.09 -12.54 8.31
CA GLU A 103 6.08 -12.62 9.78
C GLU A 103 4.66 -12.47 10.34
N LYS A 104 3.93 -11.43 9.92
CA LYS A 104 2.55 -11.18 10.37
C LYS A 104 1.61 -12.31 9.99
N ARG A 105 1.75 -12.89 8.80
CA ARG A 105 0.97 -14.05 8.35
C ARG A 105 1.27 -15.28 9.21
N ALA A 106 2.55 -15.56 9.47
CA ALA A 106 2.95 -16.69 10.31
C ALA A 106 2.36 -16.60 11.72
N LEU A 107 2.36 -15.40 12.33
CA LEU A 107 1.74 -15.18 13.64
C LEU A 107 0.24 -15.49 13.64
N LEU A 108 -0.48 -15.12 12.58
CA LEU A 108 -1.91 -15.41 12.46
C LEU A 108 -2.21 -16.89 12.28
N TYR A 109 -1.42 -17.58 11.45
CA TYR A 109 -1.59 -19.02 11.23
C TYR A 109 -1.22 -19.85 12.46
N ASN A 110 -0.24 -19.41 13.26
CA ASN A 110 0.16 -20.10 14.49
C ASN A 110 -0.74 -19.79 15.69
N ALA A 111 -1.56 -18.74 15.62
CA ALA A 111 -2.52 -18.37 16.66
C ALA A 111 -3.88 -19.08 16.52
N GLN A 112 -4.07 -19.88 15.46
CA GLN A 112 -5.25 -20.70 15.20
C GLN A 112 -5.01 -22.14 15.62
#